data_AF-A0A1F7MMG9-F1
#
_entry.id   AF-A0A1F7MMG9-F1
#
_cell.length_a   1.000
_cell.length_b   1.000
_cell.length_c   1.000
_cell.angle_alpha   90.00
_cell.angle_beta   90.00
_cell.angle_gamma   90.00
#
_symmetry.space_group_name_H-M   'P 1'
#
loop_
_entity.id
_entity.type
_entity.pdbx_description
1 polymer ?
#
loop_
_entity_poly.entity_id
_entity_poly.type
_entity_poly.pdbx_seq_one_letter_code
_entity_poly.pdbx_strand_id
1 'polypeptide(L)'
;MAMTTVRRGLLGGVGALLPVSVSLLAVDLPKTFEHISALVILGWAVKAVVLFFLGALVAGLHRDERSPLKLLELGIVAPALITTLVNGAQVDRNRVSALPSLAAVAHAAAPGPAPAAVVQAGPETPWQQFLRGVFGGRPAREGLEPDALAVTERLKQPGRDFGNWDWEVYVTGPAAVIGGIECVEYVVRDRRERECDRGDPARPFAHAGRGTGTIDVAVRVRFKDGRVRDLRHRLTVPSG
;
A
#
# COMPACT_ATOMS: atom_id res chain seq x y z
N MET A 1 -3.74 -22.10 -44.43
CA MET A 1 -3.38 -20.81 -45.08
C MET A 1 -2.28 -20.14 -44.28
N ALA A 2 -1.15 -19.81 -44.90
CA ALA A 2 -0.08 -19.06 -44.24
C ALA A 2 -0.51 -17.58 -44.08
N MET A 3 -0.53 -17.06 -42.85
CA MET A 3 -0.73 -15.62 -42.63
C MET A 3 0.50 -14.83 -43.09
N THR A 4 0.28 -13.81 -43.91
CA THR A 4 1.30 -12.86 -44.36
C THR A 4 1.85 -12.04 -43.18
N THR A 5 3.13 -11.71 -43.21
CA THR A 5 3.83 -10.95 -42.16
C THR A 5 3.13 -9.62 -41.85
N VAL A 6 2.58 -8.96 -42.87
CA VAL A 6 1.82 -7.70 -42.74
C VAL A 6 0.59 -7.89 -41.85
N ARG A 7 -0.20 -8.94 -42.08
CA ARG A 7 -1.42 -9.20 -41.30
C ARG A 7 -1.10 -9.51 -39.83
N ARG A 8 0.05 -10.14 -39.56
CA ARG A 8 0.51 -10.42 -38.19
C ARG A 8 0.92 -9.14 -37.46
N GLY A 9 1.67 -8.26 -38.15
CA GLY A 9 2.04 -6.95 -37.62
C GLY A 9 0.81 -6.10 -37.30
N LEU A 10 -0.20 -6.09 -38.19
CA LEU A 10 -1.46 -5.38 -37.93
C LEU A 10 -2.19 -5.91 -36.69
N LEU A 11 -2.28 -7.23 -36.51
CA LEU A 11 -2.91 -7.82 -35.31
C LEU A 11 -2.16 -7.47 -34.02
N GLY A 12 -0.83 -7.54 -34.03
CA GLY A 12 -0.01 -7.13 -32.88
C GLY A 12 -0.14 -5.65 -32.55
N GLY A 13 -0.14 -4.79 -33.58
CA GLY A 13 -0.31 -3.35 -33.41
C GLY A 13 -1.68 -2.98 -32.84
N VAL A 14 -2.76 -3.63 -33.31
CA VAL A 14 -4.11 -3.46 -32.73
C VAL A 14 -4.16 -3.95 -31.28
N GLY A 15 -3.51 -5.07 -30.97
CA GLY A 15 -3.41 -5.57 -29.59
C GLY A 15 -2.78 -4.57 -28.62
N ALA A 16 -1.74 -3.84 -29.06
CA ALA A 16 -1.08 -2.83 -28.24
C ALA A 16 -1.92 -1.56 -27.99
N LEU A 17 -2.93 -1.29 -28.83
CA LEU A 17 -3.82 -0.13 -28.67
C LEU A 17 -4.94 -0.39 -27.64
N LEU A 18 -5.32 -1.65 -27.40
CA LEU A 18 -6.44 -2.01 -26.52
C LEU A 18 -6.34 -1.40 -25.10
N PRO A 19 -5.21 -1.51 -24.37
CA PRO A 19 -5.11 -0.93 -23.03
C PRO A 19 -5.29 0.59 -23.02
N VAL A 20 -4.80 1.27 -24.07
CA VAL A 20 -4.92 2.72 -24.24
C VAL A 20 -6.36 3.11 -24.49
N SER A 21 -7.05 2.38 -25.37
CA SER A 21 -8.47 2.58 -25.66
C SER A 21 -9.33 2.38 -24.42
N VAL A 22 -9.06 1.35 -23.62
CA VAL A 22 -9.76 1.11 -22.34
C VAL A 22 -9.49 2.22 -21.33
N SER A 23 -8.24 2.69 -21.22
CA SER A 23 -7.89 3.80 -20.34
C SER A 23 -8.61 5.09 -20.72
N LEU A 24 -8.67 5.41 -22.02
CA LEU A 24 -9.41 6.57 -22.54
C LEU A 24 -10.91 6.46 -22.23
N LEU A 25 -11.48 5.26 -22.40
CA LEU A 25 -12.89 5.01 -22.15
C LEU A 25 -13.25 5.11 -20.66
N ALA A 26 -12.41 4.58 -19.77
CA ALA A 26 -12.72 4.46 -18.34
C ALA A 26 -12.36 5.72 -17.53
N VAL A 27 -11.24 6.36 -17.85
CA VAL A 27 -10.65 7.40 -16.99
C VAL A 27 -10.94 8.80 -17.49
N ASP A 28 -10.97 8.99 -18.82
CA ASP A 28 -10.78 10.32 -19.40
C ASP A 28 -12.02 10.89 -20.10
N LEU A 29 -13.06 10.10 -20.41
CA LEU A 29 -14.27 10.62 -21.06
C LEU A 29 -14.90 11.83 -20.35
N PRO A 30 -15.19 11.83 -19.04
CA PRO A 30 -15.86 12.96 -18.40
C PRO A 30 -14.95 14.18 -18.16
N LYS A 31 -13.62 14.00 -18.12
CA LYS A 31 -12.66 15.10 -17.87
C LYS A 31 -12.08 15.73 -19.14
N THR A 32 -12.03 14.97 -20.23
CA THR A 32 -11.39 15.44 -21.46
C THR A 32 -12.25 16.47 -22.18
N PHE A 33 -13.58 16.42 -22.06
CA PHE A 33 -14.49 17.34 -22.76
C PHE A 33 -14.42 18.80 -22.29
N GLU A 34 -13.93 19.09 -21.07
CA GLU A 34 -13.88 20.46 -20.55
C GLU A 34 -12.64 21.25 -21.02
N HIS A 35 -11.54 20.56 -21.37
CA HIS A 35 -10.27 21.19 -21.75
C HIS A 35 -9.55 20.45 -22.89
N ILE A 36 -10.23 20.23 -24.02
CA ILE A 36 -9.60 19.70 -25.24
C ILE A 36 -8.63 20.74 -25.80
N SER A 37 -7.34 20.56 -25.49
CA SER A 37 -6.24 21.28 -26.16
C SER A 37 -5.73 20.47 -27.35
N ALA A 38 -5.44 21.14 -28.46
CA ALA A 38 -4.84 20.51 -29.64
C ALA A 38 -3.54 19.77 -29.32
N LEU A 39 -2.78 20.26 -28.34
CA LEU A 39 -1.54 19.65 -27.86
C LEU A 39 -1.80 18.27 -27.22
N VAL A 40 -2.92 18.12 -26.49
CA VAL A 40 -3.30 16.86 -25.84
C VAL A 40 -3.67 15.82 -26.89
N ILE A 41 -4.48 16.19 -27.89
CA ILE A 41 -4.84 15.31 -29.01
C ILE A 41 -3.58 14.84 -29.75
N LEU A 42 -2.65 15.75 -30.03
CA LEU A 42 -1.39 15.42 -30.67
C LEU A 42 -0.57 14.43 -29.84
N GLY A 43 -0.48 14.65 -28.51
CA GLY A 43 0.20 13.74 -27.59
C GLY A 43 -0.39 12.33 -27.61
N TRP A 44 -1.72 12.21 -27.59
CA TRP A 44 -2.41 10.92 -27.70
C TRP A 44 -2.20 10.25 -29.05
N ALA A 45 -2.24 11.00 -30.15
CA ALA A 45 -1.99 10.47 -31.49
C ALA A 45 -0.57 9.91 -31.62
N VAL A 46 0.44 10.65 -31.17
CA VAL A 46 1.84 10.19 -31.16
C VAL A 46 1.98 8.92 -30.31
N LYS A 47 1.39 8.90 -29.11
CA LYS A 47 1.41 7.72 -28.22
C LYS A 47 0.79 6.48 -28.89
N ALA A 48 -0.36 6.64 -29.55
CA ALA A 48 -1.02 5.56 -30.26
C ALA A 48 -0.15 5.01 -31.41
N VAL A 49 0.45 5.89 -32.21
CA VAL A 49 1.36 5.50 -33.30
C VAL A 49 2.55 4.70 -32.76
N VAL A 50 3.22 5.19 -31.71
CA VAL A 50 4.36 4.51 -31.09
C VAL A 50 3.99 3.12 -30.57
N LEU A 51 2.87 3.01 -29.84
CA LEU A 51 2.42 1.73 -29.29
C LEU A 51 2.00 0.74 -30.38
N PHE A 52 1.37 1.22 -31.44
CA PHE A 52 1.01 0.40 -32.59
C PHE A 52 2.26 -0.20 -33.27
N PHE A 53 3.28 0.63 -33.53
CA PHE A 53 4.53 0.15 -34.12
C PHE A 53 5.26 -0.86 -33.22
N LEU A 54 5.27 -0.63 -31.90
CA LEU A 54 5.84 -1.57 -30.94
C LEU A 54 5.12 -2.91 -30.93
N GLY A 55 3.78 -2.90 -30.89
CA GLY A 55 2.98 -4.13 -30.96
C GLY A 55 3.20 -4.88 -32.28
N ALA A 56 3.25 -4.16 -33.39
CA ALA A 56 3.52 -4.74 -34.71
C ALA A 56 4.92 -5.36 -34.81
N LEU A 57 5.93 -4.69 -34.24
CA LEU A 57 7.31 -5.18 -34.19
C LEU A 57 7.41 -6.47 -33.38
N VAL A 58 6.85 -6.49 -32.17
CA VAL A 58 6.91 -7.64 -31.25
C VAL A 58 6.19 -8.86 -31.84
N ALA A 59 5.02 -8.66 -32.46
CA ALA A 59 4.31 -9.71 -33.20
C ALA A 59 5.06 -10.18 -34.47
N GLY A 60 5.80 -9.28 -35.12
CA GLY A 60 6.64 -9.61 -36.27
C GLY A 60 7.86 -10.47 -35.93
N LEU A 61 8.42 -10.32 -34.72
CA LEU A 61 9.54 -11.12 -34.22
C LEU A 61 9.16 -12.58 -33.93
N HIS A 62 7.92 -12.85 -33.53
CA HIS A 62 7.46 -14.19 -33.17
C HIS A 62 6.94 -14.96 -34.39
N ARG A 63 7.85 -15.39 -35.26
CA ARG A 63 7.53 -16.02 -36.55
C ARG A 63 6.81 -17.36 -36.45
N ASP A 64 7.02 -18.09 -35.34
CA ASP A 64 6.51 -19.45 -35.15
C ASP A 64 5.04 -19.46 -34.70
N GLU A 65 4.52 -18.33 -34.23
CA GLU A 65 3.17 -18.26 -33.71
C GLU A 65 2.16 -18.02 -34.85
N ARG A 66 1.28 -19.01 -35.07
CA ARG A 66 0.28 -18.99 -36.16
C ARG A 66 -1.11 -18.59 -35.69
N SER A 67 -1.36 -18.62 -34.38
CA SER A 67 -2.67 -18.29 -33.84
C SER A 67 -2.86 -16.77 -33.71
N PRO A 68 -3.92 -16.19 -34.29
CA PRO A 68 -4.15 -14.75 -34.26
C PRO A 68 -4.43 -14.22 -32.84
N LEU A 69 -5.03 -15.04 -31.97
CA LEU A 69 -5.25 -14.68 -30.57
C LEU A 69 -3.95 -14.47 -29.81
N LYS A 70 -2.99 -15.38 -29.94
CA LYS A 70 -1.69 -15.21 -29.27
C LYS A 70 -0.91 -14.01 -29.80
N LEU A 71 -1.02 -13.68 -31.09
CA LEU A 71 -0.40 -12.47 -31.65
C LEU A 71 -1.02 -11.19 -31.06
N LEU A 72 -2.33 -11.20 -30.78
CA LEU A 72 -3.02 -10.11 -30.09
C LEU A 72 -2.55 -10.00 -28.63
N GLU A 73 -2.51 -11.12 -27.90
CA GLU A 73 -2.01 -11.20 -26.52
C GLU A 73 -0.57 -10.68 -26.42
N LEU A 74 0.28 -11.07 -27.35
CA LEU A 74 1.66 -10.60 -27.43
C LEU A 74 1.75 -9.07 -27.59
N GLY A 75 0.84 -8.49 -28.37
CA GLY A 75 0.69 -7.04 -28.53
C GLY A 75 0.29 -6.34 -27.23
N ILE A 76 -0.60 -6.96 -26.43
CA ILE A 76 -1.03 -6.44 -25.12
C ILE A 76 0.13 -6.47 -24.11
N VAL A 77 1.00 -7.48 -24.18
CA VAL A 77 2.12 -7.67 -23.24
C VAL A 77 3.30 -6.73 -23.52
N ALA A 78 3.53 -6.32 -24.79
CA ALA A 78 4.69 -5.53 -25.17
C ALA A 78 4.86 -4.19 -24.41
N PRO A 79 3.81 -3.35 -24.23
CA PRO A 79 3.92 -2.12 -23.45
C PRO A 79 4.28 -2.37 -21.98
N ALA A 80 3.84 -3.50 -21.41
CA ALA A 80 4.16 -3.89 -20.04
C ALA A 80 5.65 -4.18 -19.90
N LEU A 81 6.21 -4.96 -20.84
CA LEU A 81 7.64 -5.30 -20.85
C LEU A 81 8.53 -4.07 -20.96
N ILE A 82 8.18 -3.13 -21.84
CA ILE A 82 8.93 -1.87 -21.97
C ILE A 82 8.85 -1.06 -20.68
N THR A 83 7.67 -0.97 -20.08
CA THR A 83 7.48 -0.27 -18.80
C THR A 83 8.34 -0.92 -17.71
N THR A 84 8.36 -2.25 -17.62
CA THR A 84 9.21 -2.97 -16.67
C THR A 84 10.70 -2.76 -16.94
N LEU A 85 11.12 -2.67 -18.21
CA LEU A 85 12.51 -2.43 -18.58
C LEU A 85 12.95 -1.00 -18.22
N VAL A 86 12.13 -0.01 -18.55
CA VAL A 86 12.41 1.41 -18.26
C VAL A 86 12.43 1.67 -16.76
N ASN A 87 11.46 1.13 -16.01
CA ASN A 87 11.39 1.30 -14.56
C ASN A 87 12.43 0.43 -13.83
N GLY A 88 12.68 -0.80 -14.31
CA GLY A 88 13.70 -1.69 -13.75
C GLY A 88 15.12 -1.14 -13.90
N ALA A 89 15.44 -0.50 -15.03
CA ALA A 89 16.73 0.15 -15.25
C ALA A 89 17.00 1.33 -14.29
N GLN A 90 15.96 1.94 -13.70
CA GLN A 90 16.10 3.01 -12.71
C GLN A 90 16.39 2.47 -11.30
N VAL A 91 15.98 1.24 -10.99
CA VAL A 91 16.20 0.61 -9.68
C VAL A 91 17.68 0.30 -9.44
N ASP A 92 18.41 -0.13 -10.47
CA ASP A 92 19.86 -0.37 -10.35
C ASP A 92 20.67 0.94 -10.22
N ARG A 93 20.23 2.05 -10.83
CA ARG A 93 20.88 3.35 -10.66
C ARG A 93 20.75 3.88 -9.22
N ASN A 94 19.62 3.66 -8.57
CA ASN A 94 19.41 4.08 -7.18
C ASN A 94 20.14 3.19 -6.16
N ARG A 95 20.52 1.95 -6.52
CA ARG A 95 21.35 1.10 -5.64
C ARG A 95 22.83 1.51 -5.64
N VAL A 96 23.34 2.14 -6.69
CA VAL A 96 24.73 2.65 -6.73
C VAL A 96 24.88 3.96 -5.92
N SER A 97 23.81 4.74 -5.77
CA SER A 97 23.75 5.88 -4.83
C SER A 97 23.55 5.47 -3.37
N ALA A 98 23.30 4.19 -3.11
CA ALA A 98 23.15 3.60 -1.79
C ALA A 98 24.33 2.67 -1.43
N LEU A 99 25.55 2.98 -1.91
CA LEU A 99 26.75 2.50 -1.24
C LEU A 99 26.83 3.23 0.12
N PRO A 100 26.71 2.52 1.24
CA PRO A 100 26.80 3.13 2.54
C PRO A 100 28.20 3.71 2.72
N SER A 101 28.26 4.94 3.17
CA SER A 101 29.43 5.50 3.81
C SER A 101 29.90 4.55 4.92
N LEU A 102 30.87 3.70 4.61
CA LEU A 102 31.68 2.93 5.56
C LEU A 102 32.49 3.84 6.54
N ALA A 103 32.25 5.15 6.51
CA ALA A 103 32.76 6.12 7.47
C ALA A 103 31.85 6.32 8.70
N ALA A 104 30.65 5.73 8.76
CA ALA A 104 29.70 5.96 9.86
C ALA A 104 29.70 4.86 10.96
N VAL A 105 30.78 4.07 11.08
CA VAL A 105 30.97 3.12 12.21
C VAL A 105 31.93 3.67 13.28
N ALA A 106 32.53 4.83 13.05
CA ALA A 106 33.27 5.55 14.09
C ALA A 106 32.56 6.90 14.29
N HIS A 107 31.70 7.01 15.29
CA HIS A 107 31.54 8.15 16.21
C HIS A 107 30.31 7.89 17.09
N ALA A 108 30.62 7.70 18.37
CA ALA A 108 29.72 7.43 19.47
C ALA A 108 28.75 8.59 19.79
N ALA A 109 27.73 8.22 20.59
CA ALA A 109 27.09 8.99 21.66
C ALA A 109 25.97 10.00 21.33
N ALA A 110 24.70 9.57 21.49
CA ALA A 110 23.68 10.11 22.42
C ALA A 110 22.25 9.63 22.03
N PRO A 111 21.34 9.35 22.98
CA PRO A 111 20.00 8.86 22.67
C PRO A 111 18.99 10.01 22.50
N GLY A 112 18.47 10.19 21.30
CA GLY A 112 17.25 10.96 21.02
C GLY A 112 16.12 10.04 20.53
N PRO A 113 14.84 10.39 20.72
CA PRO A 113 13.72 9.53 20.34
C PRO A 113 13.65 9.39 18.82
N ALA A 114 13.80 8.16 18.33
CA ALA A 114 13.65 7.83 16.93
C ALA A 114 12.17 8.02 16.48
N PRO A 115 11.90 8.63 15.32
CA PRO A 115 10.57 8.63 14.73
C PRO A 115 10.17 7.18 14.39
N ALA A 116 8.92 6.85 14.71
CA ALA A 116 8.33 5.53 14.49
C ALA A 116 8.65 5.01 13.08
N ALA A 117 9.36 3.89 13.02
CA ALA A 117 9.55 3.15 11.78
C ALA A 117 8.18 2.70 11.28
N VAL A 118 7.71 3.37 10.22
CA VAL A 118 6.61 2.86 9.40
C VAL A 118 7.05 1.49 8.90
N VAL A 119 6.40 0.43 9.40
CA VAL A 119 6.52 -0.91 8.84
C VAL A 119 5.99 -0.82 7.42
N GLN A 120 6.91 -0.65 6.47
CA GLN A 120 6.59 -0.74 5.06
C GLN A 120 6.19 -2.19 4.78
N ALA A 121 4.98 -2.37 4.24
CA ALA A 121 4.58 -3.63 3.64
C ALA A 121 5.69 -4.11 2.70
N GLY A 122 5.96 -5.42 2.70
CA GLY A 122 7.08 -6.02 1.98
C GLY A 122 7.14 -5.60 0.51
N PRO A 123 8.31 -5.73 -0.15
CA PRO A 123 8.50 -5.27 -1.51
C PRO A 123 7.44 -5.88 -2.43
N GLU A 124 6.52 -5.05 -2.92
CA GLU A 124 5.51 -5.50 -3.87
C GLU A 124 6.20 -6.10 -5.10
N THR A 125 5.63 -7.17 -5.62
CA THR A 125 6.12 -7.77 -6.85
C THR A 125 5.90 -6.80 -8.04
N PRO A 126 6.80 -6.77 -9.03
CA PRO A 126 6.65 -5.92 -10.22
C PRO A 126 5.31 -6.07 -10.94
N TRP A 127 4.69 -7.26 -10.84
CA TRP A 127 3.39 -7.56 -11.40
C TRP A 127 2.24 -6.84 -10.68
N GLN A 128 2.31 -6.71 -9.35
CA GLN A 128 1.32 -5.98 -8.56
C GLN A 128 1.38 -4.47 -8.82
N GLN A 129 2.59 -3.92 -9.02
CA GLN A 129 2.78 -2.53 -9.46
C GLN A 129 2.18 -2.27 -10.84
N PHE A 130 2.36 -3.20 -11.79
CA PHE A 130 1.86 -3.05 -13.15
C PHE A 130 0.32 -3.11 -13.23
N LEU A 131 -0.30 -4.14 -12.63
CA LEU A 131 -1.76 -4.27 -12.63
C LEU A 131 -2.43 -3.06 -11.96
N ARG A 132 -1.80 -2.52 -10.92
CA ARG A 132 -2.24 -1.31 -10.23
C ARG A 132 -2.25 -0.08 -11.15
N GLY A 133 -1.20 0.10 -11.95
CA GLY A 133 -1.11 1.20 -12.92
C GLY A 133 -2.13 1.08 -14.07
N VAL A 134 -2.41 -0.14 -14.54
CA VAL A 134 -3.30 -0.38 -15.70
C VAL A 134 -4.78 -0.32 -15.33
N PHE A 135 -5.17 -0.86 -14.18
CA PHE A 135 -6.58 -0.92 -13.76
C PHE A 135 -6.99 0.25 -12.87
N GLY A 136 -6.16 1.28 -12.74
CA GLY A 136 -6.43 2.39 -11.84
C GLY A 136 -6.63 1.92 -10.40
N GLY A 137 -6.02 0.79 -10.04
CA GLY A 137 -6.00 0.32 -8.68
C GLY A 137 -5.37 1.43 -7.86
N ARG A 138 -6.15 2.14 -7.05
CA ARG A 138 -5.56 2.79 -5.90
C ARG A 138 -4.77 1.70 -5.16
N PRO A 139 -3.60 1.99 -4.55
CA PRO A 139 -3.03 1.03 -3.62
C PRO A 139 -4.20 0.53 -2.78
N ALA A 140 -4.33 -0.79 -2.65
CA ALA A 140 -5.09 -1.28 -1.54
C ALA A 140 -4.46 -0.55 -0.36
N ARG A 141 -5.14 0.48 0.14
CA ARG A 141 -4.94 0.90 1.51
C ARG A 141 -5.44 -0.31 2.26
N GLU A 142 -4.55 -1.27 2.43
CA GLU A 142 -4.59 -2.23 3.50
C GLU A 142 -4.88 -1.37 4.73
N GLY A 143 -6.13 -1.40 5.21
CA GLY A 143 -6.55 -0.69 6.40
C GLY A 143 -7.19 0.71 6.27
N LEU A 144 -7.97 1.00 5.22
CA LEU A 144 -9.17 1.82 5.46
C LEU A 144 -10.44 0.98 5.27
N GLU A 145 -10.37 -0.24 5.78
CA GLU A 145 -11.58 -0.92 6.23
C GLU A 145 -12.29 0.05 7.19
N PRO A 146 -13.63 0.21 7.12
CA PRO A 146 -14.40 0.88 8.18
C PRO A 146 -14.18 0.25 9.58
N ASP A 147 -13.43 -0.85 9.61
CA ASP A 147 -12.89 -1.56 10.74
C ASP A 147 -11.43 -1.22 11.12
N ALA A 148 -10.89 -0.04 10.80
CA ALA A 148 -9.55 0.39 11.20
C ALA A 148 -9.39 0.79 12.69
N LEU A 149 -10.00 0.03 13.61
CA LEU A 149 -9.71 0.14 15.04
C LEU A 149 -8.54 -0.77 15.40
N ALA A 150 -7.55 -0.18 16.07
CA ALA A 150 -6.41 -0.89 16.63
C ALA A 150 -6.26 -0.51 18.11
N VAL A 151 -5.44 -1.27 18.82
CA VAL A 151 -5.02 -0.95 20.18
C VAL A 151 -3.54 -0.57 20.10
N THR A 152 -3.20 0.55 20.72
CA THR A 152 -1.82 1.04 20.79
C THR A 152 -1.39 1.10 22.25
N GLU A 153 -0.10 0.92 22.48
CA GLU A 153 0.50 0.98 23.81
C GLU A 153 1.47 2.15 23.93
N ARG A 154 1.62 2.60 25.18
CA ARG A 154 2.67 3.52 25.60
C ARG A 154 3.28 2.99 26.89
N LEU A 155 4.59 2.81 26.87
CA LEU A 155 5.36 2.48 28.06
C LEU A 155 5.90 3.78 28.66
N LYS A 156 5.72 3.95 29.97
CA LYS A 156 6.35 5.01 30.74
C LYS A 156 7.39 4.37 31.63
N GLN A 157 8.61 4.89 31.54
CA GLN A 157 9.74 4.38 32.30
C GLN A 157 9.42 4.46 33.81
N PRO A 158 9.74 3.41 34.59
CA PRO A 158 9.58 3.44 36.03
C PRO A 158 10.24 4.69 36.61
N GLY A 159 9.67 5.21 37.69
CA GLY A 159 10.40 6.12 38.58
C GLY A 159 11.60 5.41 39.22
N ARG A 160 12.08 5.90 40.37
CA ARG A 160 13.21 5.29 41.09
C ARG A 160 13.02 3.82 41.51
N ASP A 161 11.84 3.24 41.30
CA ASP A 161 11.51 1.85 41.60
C ASP A 161 11.91 0.95 40.44
N PHE A 162 13.05 0.30 40.57
CA PHE A 162 13.51 -0.69 39.60
C PHE A 162 12.54 -1.88 39.57
N GLY A 163 12.09 -2.27 38.37
CA GLY A 163 11.39 -3.53 38.15
C GLY A 163 9.87 -3.46 37.95
N ASN A 164 9.24 -2.29 37.88
CA ASN A 164 7.81 -2.15 37.50
C ASN A 164 7.62 -1.03 36.47
N TRP A 165 7.19 -1.37 35.26
CA TRP A 165 6.88 -0.35 34.25
C TRP A 165 5.43 0.08 34.38
N ASP A 166 5.21 1.39 34.29
CA ASP A 166 3.89 1.95 34.04
C ASP A 166 3.59 1.76 32.54
N TRP A 167 2.48 1.12 32.21
CA TRP A 167 2.02 0.95 30.84
C TRP A 167 0.62 1.53 30.68
N GLU A 168 0.33 2.00 29.48
CA GLU A 168 -0.96 2.57 29.09
C GLU A 168 -1.35 1.98 27.73
N VAL A 169 -2.59 1.51 27.61
CA VAL A 169 -3.17 1.04 26.35
C VAL A 169 -4.38 1.89 26.01
N TYR A 170 -4.56 2.17 24.73
CA TYR A 170 -5.69 2.98 24.26
C TYR A 170 -6.06 2.59 22.83
N VAL A 171 -7.28 2.94 22.43
CA VAL A 171 -7.82 2.59 21.12
C VAL A 171 -7.44 3.66 20.10
N THR A 172 -7.00 3.26 18.91
CA THR A 172 -6.64 4.16 17.80
C THR A 172 -7.43 3.81 16.54
N GLY A 173 -7.69 4.81 15.70
CA GLY A 173 -8.46 4.67 14.46
C GLY A 173 -8.94 6.01 13.92
N PRO A 174 -9.72 6.01 12.81
CA PRO A 174 -10.28 7.24 12.26
C PRO A 174 -11.17 7.98 13.27
N ALA A 175 -11.07 9.31 13.33
CA ALA A 175 -11.79 10.14 14.30
C ALA A 175 -13.32 9.93 14.26
N ALA A 176 -13.88 9.68 13.07
CA ALA A 176 -15.30 9.36 12.91
C ALA A 176 -15.70 8.03 13.60
N VAL A 177 -14.83 7.02 13.55
CA VAL A 177 -15.07 5.71 14.18
C VAL A 177 -14.93 5.81 15.69
N ILE A 178 -13.87 6.45 16.19
CA ILE A 178 -13.68 6.75 17.62
C ILE A 178 -14.87 7.60 18.15
N GLY A 179 -15.38 8.50 17.31
CA GLY A 179 -16.60 9.29 17.49
C GLY A 179 -17.83 8.47 17.93
N GLY A 180 -17.97 7.28 17.35
CA GLY A 180 -19.07 6.34 17.53
C GLY A 180 -18.89 5.34 18.67
N ILE A 181 -17.75 5.31 19.34
CA ILE A 181 -17.53 4.43 20.51
C ILE A 181 -18.35 4.95 21.70
N GLU A 182 -19.02 4.03 22.38
CA GLU A 182 -19.78 4.25 23.62
C GLU A 182 -18.91 3.94 24.84
N CYS A 183 -18.35 2.73 24.93
CA CYS A 183 -17.45 2.30 26.00
C CYS A 183 -16.44 1.26 25.49
N VAL A 184 -15.31 1.15 26.18
CA VAL A 184 -14.28 0.14 25.95
C VAL A 184 -14.08 -0.68 27.23
N GLU A 185 -14.07 -2.00 27.13
CA GLU A 185 -13.79 -2.91 28.24
C GLU A 185 -12.44 -3.61 28.01
N TYR A 186 -11.51 -3.43 28.94
CA TYR A 186 -10.20 -4.04 28.96
C TYR A 186 -10.20 -5.25 29.88
N VAL A 187 -9.69 -6.38 29.39
CA VAL A 187 -9.51 -7.61 30.18
C VAL A 187 -8.03 -7.93 30.25
N VAL A 188 -7.46 -7.82 31.46
CA VAL A 188 -6.03 -8.03 31.74
C VAL A 188 -5.91 -9.03 32.88
N ARG A 189 -5.34 -10.23 32.61
CA ARG A 189 -5.14 -11.30 33.62
C ARG A 189 -6.40 -11.52 34.50
N ASP A 190 -7.54 -11.72 33.84
CA ASP A 190 -8.87 -11.92 34.42
C ASP A 190 -9.54 -10.71 35.11
N ARG A 191 -8.84 -9.58 35.27
CA ARG A 191 -9.47 -8.34 35.71
C ARG A 191 -10.14 -7.64 34.54
N ARG A 192 -11.39 -7.20 34.75
CA ARG A 192 -12.16 -6.44 33.77
C ARG A 192 -12.32 -5.02 34.24
N GLU A 193 -11.90 -4.09 33.40
CA GLU A 193 -12.05 -2.65 33.65
C GLU A 193 -12.75 -2.02 32.46
N ARG A 194 -13.66 -1.08 32.73
CA ARG A 194 -14.49 -0.43 31.70
C ARG A 194 -14.22 1.05 31.70
N GLU A 195 -13.89 1.57 30.53
CA GLU A 195 -13.68 2.99 30.28
C GLU A 195 -14.76 3.51 29.32
N CYS A 196 -15.61 4.39 29.83
CA CYS A 196 -16.68 5.02 29.05
C CYS A 196 -16.42 6.51 28.82
N ASP A 197 -15.51 7.11 29.60
CA ASP A 197 -15.05 8.46 29.29
C ASP A 197 -14.02 8.37 28.17
N ARG A 198 -14.18 9.23 27.15
CA ARG A 198 -13.19 9.30 26.07
C ARG A 198 -11.86 9.83 26.61
N GLY A 199 -11.87 10.70 27.61
CA GLY A 199 -10.65 11.30 28.14
C GLY A 199 -9.87 12.12 27.10
N ASP A 200 -8.55 11.94 27.08
CA ASP A 200 -7.61 12.68 26.22
C ASP A 200 -7.85 12.35 24.72
N PRO A 201 -8.10 13.33 23.84
CA PRO A 201 -8.32 13.07 22.41
C PRO A 201 -7.10 12.46 21.70
N ALA A 202 -5.89 12.63 22.24
CA ALA A 202 -4.70 11.96 21.71
C ALA A 202 -4.61 10.47 22.12
N ARG A 203 -5.31 10.09 23.19
CA ARG A 203 -5.28 8.75 23.81
C ARG A 203 -6.67 8.37 24.30
N PRO A 204 -7.63 8.21 23.39
CA PRO A 204 -9.03 8.03 23.78
C PRO A 204 -9.23 6.69 24.46
N PHE A 205 -10.03 6.70 25.53
CA PHE A 205 -10.33 5.52 26.36
C PHE A 205 -9.07 4.85 26.94
N ALA A 206 -8.06 5.64 27.31
CA ALA A 206 -6.81 5.11 27.85
C ALA A 206 -7.00 4.36 29.16
N HIS A 207 -6.41 3.17 29.25
CA HIS A 207 -6.35 2.38 30.48
C HIS A 207 -4.88 2.14 30.85
N ALA A 208 -4.53 2.43 32.10
CA ALA A 208 -3.17 2.33 32.61
C ALA A 208 -3.03 1.25 33.67
N GLY A 209 -1.87 0.61 33.70
CA GLY A 209 -1.52 -0.40 34.69
C GLY A 209 -0.03 -0.48 34.94
N ARG A 210 0.36 -1.43 35.79
CA ARG A 210 1.76 -1.69 36.16
C ARG A 210 2.11 -3.15 36.00
N GLY A 211 3.33 -3.44 35.57
CA GLY A 211 3.83 -4.80 35.55
C GLY A 211 5.12 -4.97 34.76
N THR A 212 5.46 -6.22 34.51
CA THR A 212 6.60 -6.67 33.71
C THR A 212 6.22 -7.91 32.89
N GLY A 213 7.03 -8.20 31.87
CA GLY A 213 6.85 -9.36 30.99
C GLY A 213 5.80 -9.12 29.90
N THR A 214 5.35 -10.21 29.29
CA THR A 214 4.30 -10.18 28.26
C THR A 214 2.92 -10.19 28.90
N ILE A 215 2.05 -9.29 28.45
CA ILE A 215 0.67 -9.17 28.93
C ILE A 215 -0.26 -9.18 27.71
N ASP A 216 -1.12 -10.19 27.62
CA ASP A 216 -2.20 -10.20 26.62
C ASP A 216 -3.38 -9.39 27.17
N VAL A 217 -3.79 -8.37 26.41
CA VAL A 217 -4.90 -7.48 26.70
C VAL A 217 -6.02 -7.76 25.70
N ALA A 218 -7.16 -8.26 26.17
CA ALA A 218 -8.36 -8.35 25.34
C ALA A 218 -9.17 -7.07 25.51
N VAL A 219 -9.60 -6.48 24.38
CA VAL A 219 -10.30 -5.20 24.36
C VAL A 219 -11.63 -5.36 23.65
N ARG A 220 -12.72 -5.08 24.35
CA ARG A 220 -14.09 -5.11 23.80
C ARG A 220 -14.60 -3.69 23.63
N VAL A 221 -14.78 -3.27 22.39
CA VAL A 221 -15.27 -1.94 22.02
C VAL A 221 -16.78 -2.03 21.74
N ARG A 222 -17.58 -1.25 22.47
CA ARG A 222 -19.02 -1.09 22.23
C ARG A 222 -19.28 0.25 21.57
N PHE A 223 -20.06 0.24 20.50
CA PHE A 223 -20.45 1.43 19.76
C PHE A 223 -21.84 1.91 20.17
N LYS A 224 -22.10 3.21 19.96
CA LYS A 224 -23.40 3.85 20.24
C LYS A 224 -24.55 3.27 19.43
N ASP A 225 -24.26 2.63 18.30
CA ASP A 225 -25.23 1.92 17.45
C ASP A 225 -25.52 0.49 17.95
N GLY A 226 -24.95 0.08 19.08
CA GLY A 226 -25.11 -1.23 19.67
C GLY A 226 -24.16 -2.31 19.12
N ARG A 227 -23.36 -2.02 18.08
CA ARG A 227 -22.33 -2.96 17.61
C ARG A 227 -21.27 -3.17 18.68
N VAL A 228 -20.69 -4.37 18.67
CA VAL A 228 -19.61 -4.75 19.57
C VAL A 228 -18.47 -5.33 18.74
N ARG A 229 -17.24 -4.98 19.11
CA ARG A 229 -16.04 -5.49 18.46
C ARG A 229 -15.01 -5.92 19.49
N ASP A 230 -14.50 -7.13 19.31
CA ASP A 230 -13.45 -7.70 20.14
C ASP A 230 -12.09 -7.56 19.43
N LEU A 231 -11.12 -7.00 20.12
CA LEU A 231 -9.72 -6.81 19.71
C LEU A 231 -8.81 -7.52 20.71
N ARG A 232 -7.59 -7.84 20.28
CA ARG A 232 -6.54 -8.40 21.14
C ARG A 232 -5.24 -7.67 20.89
N HIS A 233 -4.50 -7.41 21.96
CA HIS A 233 -3.21 -6.75 21.91
C HIS A 233 -2.23 -7.45 22.83
N ARG A 234 -0.98 -7.62 22.39
CA ARG A 234 0.08 -8.23 23.19
C ARG A 234 1.09 -7.16 23.57
N LEU A 235 1.05 -6.76 24.84
CA LEU A 235 1.98 -5.81 25.42
C LEU A 235 3.28 -6.53 25.80
N THR A 236 4.43 -6.00 25.37
CA THR A 236 5.75 -6.54 25.77
C THR A 236 6.47 -5.54 26.64
N VAL A 237 6.48 -5.82 27.94
CA VAL A 237 7.09 -4.95 28.94
C VAL A 237 8.48 -5.50 29.31
N PRO A 238 9.54 -4.65 29.33
CA PRO A 238 10.87 -5.11 29.70
C PRO A 238 10.89 -5.72 31.11
N SER A 239 11.54 -6.88 31.25
CA SER A 239 11.95 -7.42 32.55
C SER A 239 13.35 -6.88 32.84
N GLY A 240 13.48 -6.09 33.90
CA GLY A 240 14.76 -5.57 34.40
C GLY A 240 15.44 -6.56 35.32
#